data_AF-A0A1Q1NAP3-F1
#
_entry.id   AF-A0A1Q1NAP3-F1
#
_cell.length_a   1.000
_cell.length_b   1.000
_cell.length_c   1.000
_cell.angle_alpha   90.00
_cell.angle_beta   90.00
_cell.angle_gamma   90.00
#
_symmetry.space_group_name_H-M   'P 1'
#
loop_
_entity.id
_entity.type
_entity.pdbx_description
1 polymer ?
#
loop_
_entity_poly.entity_id
_entity_poly.type
_entity_poly.pdbx_seq_one_letter_code
_entity_poly.pdbx_strand_id
1 'polypeptide(L)' 'KCGAAITKKRGLQAYDPNLHLAGIPMGQRQLTPYTISGTDIVCDGDDLHFVNNAAMQQEWD' A
#
# COMPACT_ATOMS: atom_id res chain seq x y z
N LYS A 1 -10.93 -1.14 2.12
CA LYS A 1 -11.78 -2.34 1.88
C LYS A 1 -11.20 -3.59 2.56
N CYS A 2 -9.96 -4.00 2.25
CA CYS A 2 -9.35 -5.21 2.84
C CYS A 2 -9.19 -5.14 4.37
N GLY A 3 -8.76 -3.99 4.92
CA GLY A 3 -8.60 -3.81 6.38
C GLY A 3 -9.87 -4.11 7.17
N ALA A 4 -11.02 -3.55 6.77
CA ALA A 4 -12.31 -3.83 7.40
C ALA A 4 -12.71 -5.33 7.34
N ALA A 5 -12.42 -6.02 6.24
CA ALA A 5 -12.68 -7.45 6.12
C ALA A 5 -11.80 -8.27 7.07
N ILE A 6 -10.52 -7.91 7.21
CA ILE A 6 -9.59 -8.54 8.16
C ILE A 6 -10.07 -8.30 9.59
N THR A 7 -10.42 -7.06 9.94
CA THR A 7 -10.97 -6.71 11.26
C THR A 7 -12.18 -7.56 11.60
N LYS A 8 -13.14 -7.68 10.67
CA LYS A 8 -14.32 -8.52 10.86
C LYS A 8 -13.97 -10.00 11.04
N LYS A 9 -13.03 -10.54 10.26
CA LYS A 9 -12.66 -11.96 10.29
C LYS A 9 -11.93 -12.35 11.58
N ARG A 10 -11.02 -11.50 12.07
CA ARG A 10 -10.16 -11.82 13.23
C ARG A 10 -10.63 -11.22 14.56
N GLY A 11 -11.63 -10.33 14.54
CA GLY A 11 -12.14 -9.65 15.75
C GLY A 11 -11.19 -8.62 16.36
N LEU A 12 -10.08 -8.28 15.68
CA LEU A 12 -9.07 -7.33 16.13
C LEU A 12 -8.84 -6.27 15.06
N GLN A 13 -8.73 -5.01 15.49
CA GLN A 13 -8.61 -3.89 14.57
C GLN A 13 -7.37 -4.03 13.67
N ALA A 14 -7.55 -3.85 12.37
CA ALA A 14 -6.52 -3.88 11.32
C ALA A 14 -6.42 -2.49 10.66
N TYR A 15 -5.99 -2.43 9.40
CA TYR A 15 -5.83 -1.17 8.67
C TYR A 15 -7.15 -0.38 8.58
N ASP A 16 -7.12 0.86 9.06
CA ASP A 16 -8.18 1.86 8.95
C ASP A 16 -7.56 3.20 8.55
N PRO A 17 -7.88 3.76 7.36
CA PRO A 17 -7.31 5.03 6.90
C PRO A 17 -7.70 6.22 7.79
N ASN A 18 -8.76 6.12 8.59
CA ASN A 18 -9.21 7.20 9.49
C ASN A 18 -8.41 7.30 10.79
N LEU A 19 -7.41 6.43 11.00
CA LEU A 19 -6.58 6.44 12.20
C LEU A 19 -5.20 7.06 11.97
N HIS A 20 -4.89 7.53 10.76
CA HIS A 20 -3.63 8.20 10.49
C HIS A 20 -3.53 9.53 11.26
N LEU A 21 -2.48 9.71 12.07
CA LEU A 21 -2.18 10.94 12.84
C LEU A 21 -3.42 11.68 13.36
N ALA A 22 -4.10 11.10 14.36
CA ALA A 22 -5.34 11.67 14.93
C ALA A 22 -6.48 11.89 13.90
N GLY A 23 -6.51 11.09 12.84
CA GLY A 23 -7.55 11.09 11.82
C GLY A 23 -7.32 12.01 10.63
N ILE A 24 -6.11 12.56 10.48
CA ILE A 24 -5.71 13.26 9.26
C ILE A 24 -5.69 12.25 8.10
N PRO A 25 -6.51 12.41 7.05
CA PRO A 25 -6.49 11.45 5.96
C PRO A 25 -5.25 11.64 5.10
N MET A 26 -4.69 10.53 4.64
CA MET A 26 -3.65 10.56 3.60
C MET A 26 -4.19 11.18 2.30
N GLY A 27 -3.28 11.73 1.48
CA GLY A 27 -3.66 12.34 0.20
C GLY A 27 -3.99 13.83 0.26
N GLN A 28 -3.52 14.56 1.29
CA GLN A 28 -3.59 16.04 1.33
C GLN A 28 -2.87 16.70 0.15
N ARG A 29 -1.96 15.96 -0.49
CA ARG A 29 -1.38 16.25 -1.81
C ARG A 29 -1.59 15.05 -2.72
N GLN A 30 -1.39 15.25 -4.02
CA GLN A 30 -1.46 14.17 -4.99
C GLN A 30 -0.47 13.04 -4.63
N LEU A 31 -1.01 11.82 -4.56
CA LEU A 31 -0.22 10.59 -4.56
C LEU A 31 0.12 10.30 -6.01
N THR A 32 1.35 10.63 -6.41
CA THR A 32 1.80 10.54 -7.80
C THR A 32 2.36 9.15 -8.10
N PRO A 33 2.13 8.61 -9.31
CA PRO A 33 2.69 7.33 -9.71
C PRO A 33 4.20 7.43 -9.95
N TYR A 34 4.85 6.26 -10.07
CA TYR A 34 6.26 6.11 -10.42
C TYR A 34 6.39 5.36 -11.74
N THR A 35 7.30 5.83 -12.60
CA THR A 35 7.77 5.07 -13.76
C THR A 35 9.04 4.32 -13.38
N ILE A 36 9.09 3.01 -13.61
CA ILE A 36 10.31 2.23 -13.39
C ILE A 36 11.36 2.67 -14.42
N SER A 37 12.50 3.17 -13.94
CA SER A 37 13.57 3.71 -14.79
C SER A 37 13.97 2.76 -15.92
N GLY A 38 14.05 3.28 -17.14
CA GLY A 38 14.40 2.50 -18.34
C GLY A 38 13.24 1.68 -18.92
N THR A 39 12.03 1.81 -18.38
CA THR A 39 10.81 1.14 -18.88
C THR A 39 9.69 2.16 -19.10
N ASP A 40 8.59 1.71 -19.70
CA ASP A 40 7.31 2.42 -19.80
C ASP A 40 6.30 2.00 -18.72
N ILE A 41 6.73 1.20 -17.75
CA ILE A 41 5.86 0.68 -16.69
C ILE A 41 5.61 1.77 -15.64
N VAL A 42 4.35 2.20 -15.53
CA VAL A 42 3.86 3.16 -14.54
C VAL A 42 3.08 2.41 -13.46
N CYS A 43 3.41 2.63 -12.20
CA CYS A 43 2.81 1.95 -11.05
C CYS A 43 2.56 2.90 -9.89
N ASP A 44 1.65 2.51 -8.99
CA ASP A 44 1.48 3.20 -7.72
C ASP A 44 2.64 2.84 -6.78
N GLY A 45 2.99 3.76 -5.87
CA GLY A 45 4.10 3.53 -4.94
C GLY A 45 3.90 2.30 -4.02
N ASP A 46 2.65 1.97 -3.69
CA ASP A 46 2.31 0.79 -2.87
C ASP A 46 2.67 -0.54 -3.55
N ASP A 47 2.67 -0.60 -4.89
CA ASP A 47 3.02 -1.80 -5.67
C ASP A 47 4.54 -2.08 -5.66
N LEU A 48 5.33 -1.07 -5.29
CA LEU A 48 6.79 -1.16 -5.15
C LEU A 48 7.23 -1.44 -3.70
N HIS A 49 6.30 -1.57 -2.76
CA HIS A 49 6.64 -2.07 -1.42
C HIS A 49 6.95 -3.57 -1.52
N PHE A 50 8.12 -4.03 -1.07
CA PHE A 50 8.58 -5.41 -1.27
C PHE A 50 7.56 -6.49 -0.80
N VAL A 51 6.82 -6.24 0.29
CA VAL A 51 5.72 -7.13 0.75
C VAL A 51 4.61 -7.33 -0.30
N ASN A 52 4.36 -6.33 -1.13
CA ASN A 52 3.32 -6.37 -2.17
C ASN A 52 3.88 -6.82 -3.53
N ASN A 53 5.19 -6.99 -3.66
CA ASN A 53 5.86 -7.30 -4.91
C ASN A 53 6.55 -8.66 -4.84
N ALA A 54 5.96 -9.66 -5.50
CA ALA A 54 6.51 -11.01 -5.52
C ALA A 54 7.86 -11.08 -6.26
N ALA A 55 8.13 -10.21 -7.23
CA ALA A 55 9.42 -10.19 -7.92
C ALA A 55 10.55 -9.73 -6.98
N MET A 56 10.30 -8.70 -6.16
CA MET A 56 11.26 -8.26 -5.14
C MET A 56 11.48 -9.30 -4.04
N GLN A 57 10.43 -10.06 -3.66
CA GLN A 57 10.58 -11.18 -2.73
C GLN A 57 11.43 -12.29 -3.35
N GLN A 58 11.12 -12.68 -4.59
CA GLN A 58 11.82 -13.75 -5.30
C GLN A 58 13.27 -13.40 -5.66
N GLU A 59 13.60 -12.11 -5.81
CA GLU A 59 14.98 -11.64 -5.97
C GLU A 59 15.83 -11.92 -4.72
N TRP A 60 15.21 -11.89 -3.53
CA TRP A 60 15.91 -12.15 -2.26
C TRP A 60 16.00 -13.64 -1.89
N ASP A 61 15.03 -14.46 -2.32
CA ASP A 61 14.98 -15.91 -2.08
C ASP A 61 16.21 -16.68 -2.62
#